data_AF-A0A1F4EZH9-F1
#
_entry.id   AF-A0A1F4EZH9-F1
#
_cell.length_a   1.000
_cell.length_b   1.000
_cell.length_c   1.000
_cell.angle_alpha   90.00
_cell.angle_beta   90.00
_cell.angle_gamma   90.00
#
_symmetry.space_group_name_H-M   'P 1'
#
loop_
_entity.id
_entity.type
_entity.pdbx_description
1 polymer ?
#
loop_
_entity_poly.entity_id
_entity_poly.type
_entity_poly.pdbx_seq_one_letter_code
_entity_poly.pdbx_strand_id
1 'polypeptide(L)'
;MGETETANLGALNAESEIWRTLRAASIEPAAVYATPAANGRQHARVAIRRSVPGQARLVIAALFSIPVVRHVFVVDDDVDVFSDEEMEWAMSARFRADRDLVVAPGYPGTYMNPTVGEDGTMTKAGFDLTAPSSTGIEIRVARASHFEAGTPRYRTVCQALESGPMYFAQIIEALGSDDGREIALELNRLREEGVLIRVENGGEWSLRKNAEDSSKSQPAVATD
;
A
#
# COMPACT_ATOMS: atom_id res chain seq x y z
N MET A 1 8.73 -16.96 7.41
CA MET A 1 8.38 -17.12 8.85
C MET A 1 6.87 -17.20 9.06
N GLY A 2 6.06 -16.37 8.39
CA GLY A 2 4.60 -16.40 8.50
C GLY A 2 3.91 -17.68 7.96
N GLU A 3 4.60 -18.50 7.18
CA GLU A 3 4.04 -19.76 6.64
C GLU A 3 4.09 -20.93 7.63
N THR A 4 4.74 -20.74 8.79
CA THR A 4 4.85 -21.80 9.79
C THR A 4 3.58 -21.92 10.63
N GLU A 5 3.13 -23.14 10.91
CA GLU A 5 1.96 -23.41 11.76
C GLU A 5 2.08 -22.72 13.13
N THR A 6 3.27 -22.78 13.74
CA THR A 6 3.56 -22.13 15.03
C THR A 6 3.35 -20.62 15.00
N ALA A 7 3.74 -19.94 13.91
CA ALA A 7 3.53 -18.49 13.78
C ALA A 7 2.04 -18.15 13.65
N ASN A 8 1.27 -18.97 12.92
CA ASN A 8 -0.16 -18.79 12.74
C ASN A 8 -0.95 -19.09 14.03
N LEU A 9 -0.61 -20.15 14.76
CA LEU A 9 -1.19 -20.43 16.07
C LEU A 9 -0.80 -19.35 17.10
N GLY A 10 0.43 -18.83 17.02
CA GLY A 10 0.86 -17.68 17.80
C GLY A 10 0.00 -16.44 17.54
N ALA A 11 -0.30 -16.16 16.26
CA ALA A 11 -1.16 -15.06 15.84
C ALA A 11 -2.57 -15.17 16.41
N LEU A 12 -3.23 -16.33 16.27
CA LEU A 12 -4.59 -16.53 16.79
C LEU A 12 -4.66 -16.38 18.32
N ASN A 13 -3.63 -16.84 19.04
CA ASN A 13 -3.54 -16.67 20.49
C ASN A 13 -3.34 -15.20 20.86
N ALA A 14 -2.46 -14.48 20.16
CA ALA A 14 -2.22 -13.06 20.37
C ALA A 14 -3.49 -12.23 20.07
N GLU A 15 -4.18 -12.52 18.97
CA GLU A 15 -5.46 -11.90 18.62
C GLU A 15 -6.47 -12.11 19.75
N SER A 16 -6.61 -13.33 20.26
CA SER A 16 -7.52 -13.63 21.37
C SER A 16 -7.19 -12.82 22.63
N GLU A 17 -5.91 -12.65 22.96
CA GLU A 17 -5.46 -11.83 24.09
C GLU A 17 -5.72 -10.33 23.87
N ILE A 18 -5.48 -9.84 22.66
CA ILE A 18 -5.80 -8.47 22.24
C ILE A 18 -7.30 -8.20 22.38
N TRP A 19 -8.14 -9.09 21.86
CA TRP A 19 -9.61 -8.99 21.98
C TRP A 19 -10.05 -8.88 23.44
N ARG A 20 -9.50 -9.73 24.33
CA ARG A 20 -9.83 -9.69 25.77
C ARG A 20 -9.38 -8.40 26.43
N THR A 21 -8.16 -7.96 26.14
CA THR A 21 -7.59 -6.72 26.69
C THR A 21 -8.41 -5.50 26.28
N LEU A 22 -8.81 -5.40 25.02
CA LEU A 22 -9.63 -4.29 24.52
C LEU A 22 -11.03 -4.32 25.11
N ARG A 23 -11.69 -5.48 25.16
CA ARG A 23 -13.01 -5.61 25.80
C ARG A 23 -12.97 -5.26 27.29
N ALA A 24 -11.91 -5.62 28.01
CA ALA A 24 -11.73 -5.23 29.41
C ALA A 24 -11.60 -3.70 29.57
N ALA A 25 -11.04 -3.01 28.56
CA ALA A 25 -11.01 -1.55 28.48
C ALA A 25 -12.33 -0.93 27.94
N SER A 26 -13.40 -1.72 27.78
CA SER A 26 -14.67 -1.32 27.18
C SER A 26 -14.54 -0.82 25.73
N ILE A 27 -13.57 -1.36 24.98
CA ILE A 27 -13.36 -1.08 23.56
C ILE A 27 -13.71 -2.32 22.77
N GLU A 28 -14.68 -2.20 21.87
CA GLU A 28 -15.05 -3.27 20.93
C GLU A 28 -14.31 -3.05 19.60
N PRO A 29 -13.25 -3.82 19.30
CA PRO A 29 -12.58 -3.70 18.01
C PRO A 29 -13.48 -4.27 16.90
N ALA A 30 -13.39 -3.68 15.70
CA ALA A 30 -14.05 -4.18 14.50
C ALA A 30 -13.30 -5.39 13.94
N ALA A 31 -11.97 -5.32 13.94
CA ALA A 31 -11.09 -6.41 13.53
C ALA A 31 -9.75 -6.31 14.27
N VAL A 32 -9.08 -7.45 14.42
CA VAL A 32 -7.74 -7.55 14.99
C VAL A 32 -6.96 -8.52 14.12
N TYR A 33 -5.72 -8.17 13.81
CA TYR A 33 -4.80 -9.05 13.12
C TYR A 33 -3.41 -8.99 13.77
N ALA A 34 -2.91 -10.15 14.20
CA ALA A 34 -1.54 -10.30 14.65
C ALA A 34 -0.69 -10.84 13.50
N THR A 35 0.22 -10.05 12.94
CA THR A 35 0.92 -10.42 11.71
C THR A 35 1.81 -11.66 11.92
N PRO A 36 1.57 -12.80 11.25
CA PRO A 36 2.40 -14.01 11.37
C PRO A 36 3.86 -13.77 10.99
N ALA A 37 4.11 -12.87 10.05
CA ALA A 37 5.46 -12.45 9.67
C ALA A 37 6.25 -11.77 10.82
N ALA A 38 5.55 -11.16 11.79
CA ALA A 38 6.12 -10.50 12.97
C ALA A 38 6.17 -11.45 14.19
N ASN A 39 6.72 -12.65 13.98
CA ASN A 39 6.76 -13.74 14.97
C ASN A 39 5.37 -14.12 15.53
N GLY A 40 4.30 -13.80 14.80
CA GLY A 40 2.90 -14.06 15.17
C GLY A 40 2.36 -13.30 16.38
N ARG A 41 3.07 -12.31 16.94
CA ARG A 41 2.59 -11.65 18.18
C ARG A 41 3.19 -10.29 18.49
N GLN A 42 4.22 -9.88 17.75
CA GLN A 42 4.93 -8.63 18.05
C GLN A 42 4.26 -7.41 17.41
N HIS A 43 3.55 -7.59 16.30
CA HIS A 43 2.79 -6.55 15.62
C HIS A 43 1.30 -6.83 15.76
N ALA A 44 0.54 -5.85 16.23
CA ALA A 44 -0.90 -5.90 16.35
C ALA A 44 -1.51 -4.81 15.47
N ARG A 45 -2.37 -5.19 14.52
CA ARG A 45 -3.19 -4.27 13.74
C ARG A 45 -4.63 -4.35 14.26
N VAL A 46 -5.25 -3.22 14.53
CA VAL A 46 -6.58 -3.15 15.14
C VAL A 46 -7.42 -2.13 14.38
N ALA A 47 -8.56 -2.58 13.87
CA ALA A 47 -9.59 -1.70 13.35
C ALA A 47 -10.60 -1.38 14.46
N ILE A 48 -10.96 -0.11 14.62
CA ILE A 48 -11.99 0.34 15.56
C ILE A 48 -13.11 1.08 14.84
N ARG A 49 -14.35 0.91 15.30
CA ARG A 49 -15.49 1.65 14.72
C ARG A 49 -15.39 3.12 15.11
N ARG A 50 -15.39 3.97 14.08
CA ARG A 50 -15.33 5.45 14.09
C ARG A 50 -14.98 6.07 15.45
N SER A 51 -13.68 6.35 15.60
CA SER A 51 -12.99 6.78 16.81
C SER A 51 -13.56 8.07 17.42
N VAL A 52 -13.97 8.02 18.70
CA VAL A 52 -14.05 9.24 19.53
C VAL A 52 -12.63 9.77 19.70
N PRO A 53 -12.37 11.11 19.65
CA PRO A 53 -11.03 11.64 19.80
C PRO A 53 -10.28 11.02 20.99
N GLY A 54 -9.11 10.44 20.73
CA GLY A 54 -8.28 9.78 21.75
C GLY A 54 -8.53 8.28 21.95
N GLN A 55 -9.57 7.68 21.34
CA GLN A 55 -9.85 6.25 21.47
C GLN A 55 -8.73 5.37 20.91
N ALA A 56 -8.12 5.75 19.78
CA ALA A 56 -6.97 5.05 19.23
C ALA A 56 -5.76 5.05 20.20
N ARG A 57 -5.53 6.14 20.91
CA ARG A 57 -4.50 6.21 21.97
C ARG A 57 -4.82 5.32 23.17
N LEU A 58 -6.10 5.18 23.53
CA LEU A 58 -6.53 4.23 24.57
C LEU A 58 -6.29 2.77 24.13
N VAL A 59 -6.57 2.44 22.87
CA VAL A 59 -6.25 1.12 22.29
C VAL A 59 -4.74 0.85 22.39
N ILE A 60 -3.92 1.80 21.93
CA ILE A 60 -2.45 1.69 21.99
C ILE A 60 -1.98 1.44 23.44
N ALA A 61 -2.44 2.27 24.38
CA ALA A 61 -2.08 2.15 25.79
C ALA A 61 -2.51 0.79 26.38
N ALA A 62 -3.71 0.32 26.07
CA ALA A 62 -4.21 -0.97 26.54
C ALA A 62 -3.34 -2.12 26.01
N LEU A 63 -2.97 -2.10 24.73
CA LEU A 63 -2.17 -3.17 24.12
C LEU A 63 -0.69 -3.16 24.52
N PHE A 64 -0.17 -2.03 25.00
CA PHE A 64 1.16 -2.02 25.61
C PHE A 64 1.22 -2.86 26.90
N SER A 65 0.09 -3.15 27.56
CA SER A 65 0.07 -4.08 28.70
C SER A 65 0.42 -5.52 28.30
N ILE A 66 0.22 -5.92 27.04
CA ILE A 66 0.52 -7.27 26.56
C ILE A 66 2.04 -7.40 26.37
N PRO A 67 2.76 -8.24 27.14
CA PRO A 67 4.22 -8.21 27.19
C PRO A 67 4.90 -8.40 25.83
N VAL A 68 4.36 -9.26 24.98
CA VAL A 68 4.97 -9.66 23.70
C VAL A 68 4.69 -8.68 22.55
N VAL A 69 3.66 -7.85 22.67
CA VAL A 69 3.29 -6.85 21.65
C VAL A 69 4.24 -5.67 21.72
N ARG A 70 4.84 -5.33 20.59
CA ARG A 70 5.84 -4.26 20.45
C ARG A 70 5.32 -3.09 19.64
N HIS A 71 4.69 -3.39 18.50
CA HIS A 71 4.15 -2.39 17.59
C HIS A 71 2.64 -2.55 17.49
N VAL A 72 1.92 -1.44 17.69
CA VAL A 72 0.46 -1.40 17.63
C VAL A 72 0.05 -0.42 16.55
N PHE A 73 -0.74 -0.87 15.59
CA PHE A 73 -1.29 -0.05 14.51
C PHE A 73 -2.80 0.02 14.68
N VAL A 74 -3.35 1.23 14.78
CA VAL A 74 -4.80 1.42 14.96
C VAL A 74 -5.36 2.15 13.75
N VAL A 75 -6.34 1.55 13.09
CA VAL A 75 -7.04 2.09 11.92
C VAL A 75 -8.54 2.18 12.20
N ASP A 76 -9.28 2.91 11.36
CA ASP A 76 -10.74 2.85 11.37
C ASP A 76 -11.25 1.54 10.74
N ASP A 77 -12.54 1.28 10.91
CA ASP A 77 -13.23 0.09 10.40
C ASP A 77 -13.43 0.06 8.87
N ASP A 78 -13.00 1.12 8.17
CA ASP A 78 -12.95 1.20 6.71
C ASP A 78 -11.64 0.70 6.09
N VAL A 79 -10.66 0.32 6.92
CA VAL A 79 -9.37 -0.24 6.50
C VAL A 79 -9.31 -1.72 6.85
N ASP A 80 -9.02 -2.55 5.86
CA ASP A 80 -8.79 -3.98 6.07
C ASP A 80 -7.41 -4.23 6.71
N VAL A 81 -7.41 -4.60 8.00
CA VAL A 81 -6.19 -4.92 8.76
C VAL A 81 -5.43 -6.14 8.24
N PHE A 82 -6.09 -7.00 7.45
CA PHE A 82 -5.48 -8.18 6.84
C PHE A 82 -4.76 -7.84 5.53
N SER A 83 -5.03 -6.68 4.93
CA SER A 83 -4.40 -6.20 3.70
C SER A 83 -3.17 -5.35 4.01
N ASP A 84 -2.00 -5.80 3.57
CA ASP A 84 -0.78 -4.99 3.68
C ASP A 84 -0.88 -3.70 2.85
N GLU A 85 -1.55 -3.75 1.70
CA GLU A 85 -1.77 -2.58 0.84
C GLU A 85 -2.61 -1.50 1.53
N GLU A 86 -3.74 -1.89 2.15
CA GLU A 86 -4.60 -0.91 2.83
C GLU A 86 -3.94 -0.34 4.09
N MET A 87 -3.12 -1.13 4.78
CA MET A 87 -2.34 -0.68 5.93
C MET A 87 -1.25 0.32 5.53
N GLU A 88 -0.53 0.07 4.44
CA GLU A 88 0.46 1.02 3.88
C GLU A 88 -0.22 2.32 3.41
N TRP A 89 -1.39 2.20 2.77
CA TRP A 89 -2.19 3.37 2.41
C TRP A 89 -2.60 4.19 3.65
N ALA A 90 -3.07 3.54 4.72
CA ALA A 90 -3.46 4.22 5.94
C ALA A 90 -2.27 4.94 6.61
N MET A 91 -1.11 4.27 6.65
CA MET A 91 0.16 4.85 7.09
C MET A 91 0.56 6.06 6.25
N SER A 92 0.36 6.03 4.93
CA SER A 92 0.73 7.13 4.05
C SER A 92 -0.24 8.32 4.15
N ALA A 93 -1.54 8.06 4.16
CA ALA A 93 -2.57 9.08 3.97
C ALA A 93 -3.09 9.71 5.27
N ARG A 94 -2.98 9.00 6.42
CA ARG A 94 -3.61 9.41 7.69
C ARG A 94 -2.62 9.74 8.80
N PHE A 95 -1.40 9.21 8.74
CA PHE A 95 -0.41 9.32 9.82
C PHE A 95 0.45 10.58 9.72
N ARG A 96 0.66 11.22 10.88
CA ARG A 96 1.66 12.27 11.09
C ARG A 96 2.54 11.92 12.28
N ALA A 97 3.83 11.68 12.05
CA ALA A 97 4.75 11.18 13.06
C ALA A 97 4.88 12.06 14.32
N ASP A 98 4.78 13.39 14.20
CA ASP A 98 4.84 14.35 15.32
C ASP A 98 3.61 14.27 16.24
N ARG A 99 2.49 13.78 15.72
CA ARG A 99 1.18 13.78 16.40
C ARG A 99 0.70 12.37 16.74
N ASP A 100 0.96 11.39 15.89
CA ASP A 100 0.27 10.09 15.89
C ASP A 100 1.17 8.93 16.32
N LEU A 101 2.48 9.18 16.46
CA LEU A 101 3.41 8.22 17.02
C LEU A 101 3.39 8.28 18.55
N VAL A 102 3.18 7.13 19.17
CA VAL A 102 3.33 6.94 20.62
C VAL A 102 4.56 6.09 20.86
N VAL A 103 5.61 6.68 21.46
CA VAL A 103 6.82 5.95 21.86
C VAL A 103 6.79 5.73 23.37
N ALA A 104 6.90 4.47 23.80
CA ALA A 104 6.78 4.10 25.20
C ALA A 104 7.99 3.23 25.63
N PRO A 105 9.06 3.84 26.18
CA PRO A 105 10.24 3.12 26.68
C PRO A 105 10.00 2.48 28.05
N GLY A 106 10.93 1.63 28.49
CA GLY A 106 10.97 1.09 29.86
C GLY A 106 10.12 -0.15 30.11
N TYR A 107 9.62 -0.83 29.06
CA TYR A 107 8.91 -2.10 29.23
C TYR A 107 9.90 -3.24 29.46
N PRO A 108 9.54 -4.28 30.24
CA PRO A 108 10.38 -5.45 30.37
C PRO A 108 10.67 -6.08 29.00
N GLY A 109 11.95 -6.34 28.73
CA GLY A 109 12.36 -7.06 27.54
C GLY A 109 11.81 -8.49 27.51
N THR A 110 11.53 -8.99 26.31
CA THR A 110 11.16 -10.40 26.12
C THR A 110 12.33 -11.14 25.51
N TYR A 111 12.55 -12.39 25.90
CA TYR A 111 13.64 -13.24 25.35
C TYR A 111 13.61 -13.40 23.82
N MET A 112 12.45 -13.19 23.19
CA MET A 112 12.25 -13.24 21.73
C MET A 112 12.58 -11.93 21.01
N ASN A 113 12.90 -10.87 21.74
CA ASN A 113 13.20 -9.57 21.17
C ASN A 113 14.73 -9.37 21.14
N PRO A 114 15.39 -9.40 19.96
CA PRO A 114 16.84 -9.22 19.86
C PRO A 114 17.29 -7.77 20.09
N THR A 115 16.35 -6.84 20.24
CA THR A 115 16.62 -5.39 20.41
C THR A 115 16.39 -4.89 21.84
N VAL A 116 16.31 -5.81 22.81
CA VAL A 116 16.27 -5.46 24.24
C VAL A 116 17.58 -4.74 24.60
N GLY A 117 17.47 -3.63 25.32
CA GLY A 117 18.61 -2.84 25.78
C GLY A 117 19.45 -3.59 26.80
N GLU A 118 20.66 -3.10 27.04
CA GLU A 118 21.56 -3.65 28.08
C GLU A 118 20.95 -3.58 29.49
N ASP A 119 20.02 -2.64 29.70
CA ASP A 119 19.23 -2.48 30.92
C ASP A 119 18.09 -3.52 31.05
N GLY A 120 17.95 -4.42 30.08
CA GLY A 120 16.90 -5.44 30.04
C GLY A 120 15.52 -4.89 29.67
N THR A 121 15.43 -3.63 29.21
CA THR A 121 14.17 -3.02 28.81
C THR A 121 14.00 -2.97 27.29
N MET A 122 12.77 -2.72 26.86
CA MET A 122 12.43 -2.48 25.47
C MET A 122 11.49 -1.28 25.34
N THR A 123 11.50 -0.69 24.16
CA THR A 123 10.59 0.37 23.77
C THR A 123 9.48 -0.20 22.89
N LYS A 124 8.24 0.18 23.20
CA LYS A 124 7.06 -0.11 22.39
C LYS A 124 6.67 1.11 21.57
N ALA A 125 6.04 0.89 20.41
CA ALA A 125 5.56 1.95 19.54
C ALA A 125 4.09 1.72 19.15
N GLY A 126 3.33 2.80 19.12
CA GLY A 126 1.94 2.82 18.69
C GLY A 126 1.75 3.83 17.58
N PHE A 127 0.97 3.45 16.58
CA PHE A 127 0.71 4.23 15.38
C PHE A 127 -0.79 4.46 15.27
N ASP A 128 -1.22 5.72 15.46
CA ASP A 128 -2.59 6.14 15.23
C ASP A 128 -2.77 6.46 13.74
N LEU A 129 -3.38 5.53 13.00
CA LEU A 129 -3.65 5.62 11.57
C LEU A 129 -5.13 5.95 11.29
N THR A 130 -5.86 6.43 12.31
CA THR A 130 -7.27 6.80 12.16
C THR A 130 -7.44 8.10 11.38
N ALA A 131 -8.57 8.26 10.73
CA ALA A 131 -8.90 9.40 9.91
C ALA A 131 -8.92 10.69 10.75
N PRO A 132 -8.27 11.78 10.31
CA PRO A 132 -8.32 13.05 11.02
C PRO A 132 -9.76 13.55 11.14
N SER A 133 -10.19 13.90 12.36
CA SER A 133 -11.55 14.38 12.61
C SER A 133 -11.86 15.76 12.02
N SER A 134 -10.87 16.49 11.51
CA SER A 134 -10.96 17.93 11.21
C SER A 134 -11.05 18.31 9.74
N THR A 135 -10.88 17.38 8.79
CA THR A 135 -10.65 17.78 7.39
C THR A 135 -11.89 17.84 6.53
N GLY A 136 -13.04 17.30 6.94
CA GLY A 136 -14.27 17.28 6.11
C GLY A 136 -14.13 16.55 4.76
N ILE A 137 -12.95 15.99 4.48
CA ILE A 137 -12.62 15.21 3.29
C ILE A 137 -12.69 13.75 3.71
N GLU A 138 -13.58 13.00 3.08
CA GLU A 138 -13.68 11.55 3.27
C GLU A 138 -12.55 10.88 2.50
N ILE A 139 -11.44 10.61 3.18
CA ILE A 139 -10.29 9.91 2.62
C ILE A 139 -10.60 8.40 2.68
N ARG A 140 -11.07 7.83 1.56
CA ARG A 140 -11.30 6.39 1.39
C ARG A 140 -10.14 5.74 0.63
N VAL A 141 -9.94 4.44 0.85
CA VAL A 141 -8.96 3.63 0.12
C VAL A 141 -9.22 3.77 -1.39
N ALA A 142 -8.27 4.35 -2.11
CA ALA A 142 -8.31 4.40 -3.56
C ALA A 142 -7.81 3.05 -4.09
N ARG A 143 -8.70 2.26 -4.70
CA ARG A 143 -8.31 0.98 -5.30
C ARG A 143 -7.74 1.23 -6.68
N ALA A 144 -6.50 0.80 -6.91
CA ALA A 144 -5.94 0.76 -8.25
C ALA A 144 -6.75 -0.22 -9.11
N SER A 145 -6.89 0.10 -10.40
CA SER A 145 -7.46 -0.85 -11.37
C SER A 145 -6.54 -2.08 -11.42
N HIS A 146 -7.08 -3.27 -11.15
CA HIS A 146 -6.34 -4.52 -11.34
C HIS A 146 -6.25 -4.83 -12.83
N PHE A 147 -5.05 -5.07 -13.33
CA PHE A 147 -4.83 -5.50 -14.71
C PHE A 147 -4.48 -6.98 -14.69
N GLU A 148 -5.29 -7.82 -15.32
CA GLU A 148 -4.85 -9.18 -15.59
C GLU A 148 -3.73 -9.12 -16.63
N ALA A 149 -2.60 -9.76 -16.34
CA ALA A 149 -1.53 -9.92 -17.32
C ALA A 149 -2.06 -10.74 -18.50
N GLY A 150 -2.53 -10.05 -19.53
CA GLY A 150 -2.95 -10.66 -20.79
C GLY A 150 -1.78 -11.39 -21.45
N THR A 151 -2.08 -12.25 -22.43
CA THR A 151 -1.03 -12.84 -23.27
C THR A 151 -0.23 -11.72 -23.95
N PRO A 152 1.11 -11.64 -23.80
CA PRO A 152 1.91 -10.57 -24.37
C PRO A 152 1.70 -10.49 -25.88
N ARG A 153 1.27 -9.32 -26.36
CA ARG A 153 1.05 -9.03 -27.78
C ARG A 153 2.31 -8.50 -28.46
N TYR A 154 3.16 -7.80 -27.71
CA TYR A 154 4.39 -7.16 -28.21
C TYR A 154 5.57 -7.43 -27.28
N ARG A 155 6.79 -7.37 -27.84
CA ARG A 155 8.04 -7.60 -27.09
C ARG A 155 8.68 -6.31 -26.58
N THR A 156 8.38 -5.17 -27.20
CA THR A 156 9.00 -3.88 -26.87
C THR A 156 7.95 -2.77 -26.84
N VAL A 157 8.25 -1.70 -26.10
CA VAL A 157 7.38 -0.52 -26.02
C VAL A 157 7.23 0.15 -27.38
N CYS A 158 8.31 0.23 -28.17
CA CYS A 158 8.24 0.77 -29.53
C CYS A 158 7.25 -0.01 -30.39
N GLN A 159 7.33 -1.35 -30.39
CA GLN A 159 6.42 -2.18 -31.17
C GLN A 159 4.95 -2.00 -30.75
N ALA A 160 4.70 -1.82 -29.44
CA ALA A 160 3.36 -1.53 -28.94
C ALA A 160 2.88 -0.15 -29.44
N LEU A 161 3.70 0.90 -29.32
CA LEU A 161 3.35 2.26 -29.73
C LEU A 161 3.28 2.46 -31.25
N GLU A 162 3.95 1.61 -32.04
CA GLU A 162 3.81 1.56 -33.50
C GLU A 162 2.42 1.08 -33.93
N SER A 163 1.78 0.21 -33.13
CA SER A 163 0.42 -0.26 -33.43
C SER A 163 -0.66 0.80 -33.16
N GLY A 164 -0.34 1.82 -32.38
CA GLY A 164 -1.21 2.96 -32.11
C GLY A 164 -0.88 3.65 -30.78
N PRO A 165 -1.50 4.82 -30.52
CA PRO A 165 -1.43 5.45 -29.21
C PRO A 165 -1.99 4.52 -28.12
N MET A 166 -1.31 4.45 -26.98
CA MET A 166 -1.72 3.59 -25.85
C MET A 166 -1.57 4.30 -24.51
N TYR A 167 -2.42 3.95 -23.55
CA TYR A 167 -2.22 4.26 -22.12
C TYR A 167 -1.15 3.35 -21.50
N PHE A 168 -0.61 3.76 -20.36
CA PHE A 168 0.47 3.03 -19.67
C PHE A 168 0.04 1.62 -19.32
N ALA A 169 -1.18 1.51 -18.78
CA ALA A 169 -1.83 0.25 -18.47
C ALA A 169 -1.96 -0.67 -19.70
N GLN A 170 -2.28 -0.12 -20.87
CA GLN A 170 -2.37 -0.90 -22.09
C GLN A 170 -0.99 -1.38 -22.57
N ILE A 171 0.06 -0.58 -22.36
CA ILE A 171 1.43 -0.99 -22.67
C ILE A 171 1.87 -2.11 -21.71
N ILE A 172 1.53 -2.02 -20.41
CA ILE A 172 1.75 -3.08 -19.41
C ILE A 172 1.08 -4.38 -19.85
N GLU A 173 -0.22 -4.32 -20.18
CA GLU A 173 -0.99 -5.49 -20.63
C GLU A 173 -0.41 -6.05 -21.93
N ALA A 174 -0.06 -5.19 -22.88
CA ALA A 174 0.41 -5.62 -24.19
C ALA A 174 1.81 -6.24 -24.16
N LEU A 175 2.65 -5.88 -23.18
CA LEU A 175 3.96 -6.49 -22.96
C LEU A 175 3.92 -7.63 -21.93
N GLY A 176 2.81 -7.79 -21.20
CA GLY A 176 2.68 -8.71 -20.08
C GLY A 176 3.68 -8.41 -18.96
N SER A 177 3.89 -7.12 -18.67
CA SER A 177 4.77 -6.68 -17.60
C SER A 177 4.08 -6.86 -16.23
N ASP A 178 4.82 -7.35 -15.24
CA ASP A 178 4.29 -7.55 -13.89
C ASP A 178 4.11 -6.22 -13.13
N ASP A 179 4.99 -5.24 -13.36
CA ASP A 179 5.01 -3.97 -12.61
C ASP A 179 5.26 -2.70 -13.45
N GLY A 180 5.58 -2.85 -14.74
CA GLY A 180 5.74 -1.76 -15.70
C GLY A 180 7.03 -0.94 -15.55
N ARG A 181 8.00 -1.33 -14.71
CA ARG A 181 9.22 -0.54 -14.48
C ARG A 181 10.10 -0.44 -15.72
N GLU A 182 10.30 -1.54 -16.43
CA GLU A 182 11.04 -1.58 -17.70
C GLU A 182 10.35 -0.73 -18.78
N ILE A 183 9.01 -0.69 -18.76
CA ILE A 183 8.22 0.15 -19.66
C ILE A 183 8.41 1.62 -19.32
N ALA A 184 8.39 1.99 -18.04
CA ALA A 184 8.62 3.36 -17.61
C ALA A 184 10.03 3.86 -17.96
N LEU A 185 11.06 3.02 -17.79
CA LEU A 185 12.43 3.33 -18.18
C LEU A 185 12.55 3.54 -19.69
N GLU A 186 11.92 2.67 -20.49
CA GLU A 186 11.95 2.76 -21.94
C GLU A 186 11.17 3.97 -22.47
N LEU A 187 10.00 4.28 -21.92
CA LEU A 187 9.27 5.52 -22.23
C LEU A 187 10.11 6.75 -21.86
N ASN A 188 10.86 6.71 -20.76
CA ASN A 188 11.76 7.81 -20.41
C ASN A 188 12.90 7.96 -21.44
N ARG A 189 13.52 6.85 -21.87
CA ARG A 189 14.54 6.84 -22.94
C ARG A 189 13.99 7.44 -24.24
N LEU A 190 12.82 7.00 -24.68
CA LEU A 190 12.17 7.50 -25.90
C LEU A 190 11.78 8.99 -25.80
N ARG A 191 11.46 9.46 -24.59
CA ARG A 191 11.23 10.89 -24.33
C ARG A 191 12.51 11.70 -24.44
N GLU A 192 13.62 11.19 -23.90
CA GLU A 192 14.94 11.83 -23.97
C GLU A 192 15.47 11.87 -25.42
N GLU A 193 15.20 10.83 -26.21
CA GLU A 193 15.47 10.79 -27.66
C GLU A 193 14.54 11.71 -28.47
N GLY A 194 13.55 12.31 -27.82
CA GLY A 194 12.60 13.23 -28.44
C GLY A 194 11.63 12.56 -29.40
N VAL A 195 11.53 11.23 -29.42
CA VAL A 195 10.63 10.48 -30.32
C VAL A 195 9.28 10.15 -29.70
N LEU A 196 9.11 10.38 -28.40
CA LEU A 196 7.85 10.14 -27.69
C LEU A 196 7.01 11.41 -27.54
N ILE A 197 5.70 11.30 -27.77
CA ILE A 197 4.73 12.37 -27.55
C ILE A 197 3.56 11.88 -26.65
N ARG A 198 2.89 12.84 -26.02
CA ARG A 198 1.61 12.63 -25.31
C ARG A 198 0.49 13.21 -26.15
N VAL A 199 -0.54 12.43 -26.44
CA VAL A 199 -1.70 12.89 -27.22
C VAL A 199 -2.51 13.89 -26.39
N GLU A 200 -2.72 15.09 -26.96
CA GLU A 200 -3.15 16.31 -26.26
C GLU A 200 -4.53 16.23 -25.59
N ASN A 201 -5.36 15.24 -25.95
CA ASN A 201 -6.73 15.05 -25.41
C ASN A 201 -7.00 13.66 -24.82
N GLY A 202 -6.03 12.73 -24.92
CA GLY A 202 -6.21 11.34 -24.51
C GLY A 202 -5.30 10.94 -23.36
N GLY A 203 -4.17 11.62 -23.14
CA GLY A 203 -3.19 11.11 -22.17
C GLY A 203 -2.68 9.71 -22.56
N GLU A 204 -2.61 9.45 -23.87
CA GLU A 204 -1.98 8.28 -24.47
C GLU A 204 -0.54 8.62 -24.87
N TRP A 205 0.35 7.65 -24.80
CA TRP A 205 1.69 7.71 -25.37
C TRP A 205 1.64 7.33 -26.85
N SER A 206 2.42 8.03 -27.68
CA SER A 206 2.59 7.69 -29.09
C SER A 206 3.99 8.09 -29.57
N LEU A 207 4.49 7.43 -30.61
CA LEU A 207 5.71 7.84 -31.28
C LEU A 207 5.43 9.02 -32.21
N ARG A 208 6.37 9.96 -32.30
CA ARG A 208 6.28 11.09 -33.23
C ARG A 208 6.32 10.53 -34.66
N LYS A 209 5.27 10.79 -35.45
CA LYS A 209 5.27 10.46 -36.87
C LYS A 209 6.29 11.34 -37.60
N ASN A 210 7.20 10.74 -38.37
CA ASN A 210 8.05 11.48 -39.30
C ASN A 210 7.17 12.11 -40.39
N ALA A 211 7.44 13.37 -40.75
CA ALA A 211 6.65 14.17 -41.69
C ALA A 211 6.54 13.56 -43.11
N GLU A 212 7.33 12.54 -43.43
CA GLU A 212 7.37 11.91 -44.77
C GLU A 212 6.19 10.96 -45.04
N ASP A 213 5.58 10.37 -44.00
CA ASP A 213 4.53 9.35 -44.17
C ASP A 213 3.12 9.93 -44.45
N SER A 214 2.95 11.23 -44.22
CA SER A 214 1.72 11.97 -44.57
C SER A 214 1.58 12.30 -46.07
N SER A 215 2.61 12.04 -46.89
CA SER A 215 2.63 12.41 -48.32
C SER A 215 2.12 11.34 -49.30
N LYS A 216 1.86 10.10 -48.83
CA LYS A 216 1.45 8.98 -49.71
C LYS A 216 -0.05 8.70 -49.78
N SER A 217 -0.91 9.64 -49.37
CA SER A 217 -2.37 9.48 -49.49
C SER A 217 -3.04 10.72 -50.11
N GLN A 218 -2.70 11.04 -51.36
CA GLN A 218 -3.61 11.78 -52.24
C GLN A 218 -3.81 10.95 -53.53
N PRO A 219 -5.05 10.56 -53.87
CA PRO A 219 -5.31 9.94 -55.16
C PRO A 219 -5.26 11.02 -56.25
N ALA A 220 -4.58 10.70 -57.35
CA ALA A 220 -4.57 11.50 -58.56
C ALA A 220 -6.01 11.64 -59.11
N VAL A 221 -6.56 12.85 -59.05
CA VAL A 221 -7.77 13.20 -59.81
C VAL A 221 -7.31 13.49 -61.23
N ALA A 222 -7.68 12.59 -62.15
CA ALA A 222 -7.52 12.79 -63.58
C ALA A 222 -8.56 13.80 -64.09
N THR A 223 -8.08 14.79 -64.84
CA THR A 223 -8.84 15.63 -65.76
C THR A 223 -9.50 14.82 -66.85
N ASP A 224 -10.80 15.06 -67.08
CA ASP A 224 -11.40 15.43 -68.38
C ASP A 224 -12.72 16.17 -68.14
#